data_AF-A0A7N4PNL1-F1
#
_entry.id   AF-A0A7N4PNL1-F1
#
_cell.length_a   1.000
_cell.length_b   1.000
_cell.length_c   1.000
_cell.angle_alpha   90.00
_cell.angle_beta   90.00
_cell.angle_gamma   90.00
#
_symmetry.space_group_name_H-M   'P 1'
#
loop_
_entity.id
_entity.type
_entity.pdbx_description
1 polymer ?
#
loop_
_entity_poly.entity_id
_entity_poly.type
_entity_poly.pdbx_seq_one_letter_code
_entity_poly.pdbx_strand_id
1 'polypeptide(L)'
;MSFFQSIVCMILMRYMRSNKSQKWGVTQNEFTHSNHLQVMGQSFTIMLSKVPNGLRINKEVKVGPFMGKDGKTSKNQIKVDLVDENFTELRGEIAGPPDTPYEGGRYQLEIKIPETYPFNPPKVRFITKIWHPNISSVTGAICLDILKDQWAAAMTLRTVLLSLQALLAAAEPDDPQDAVVANQYKQNPEMFKQTARLWAHVYAGAPVSSPEYTKKIENLCAMGFDRNAVIVALSSKSWDVETATELLLSN
;
A
#
# COMPACT_ATOMS: atom_id res chain seq x y z
N MET A 1 3.02 16.83 -18.45
CA MET A 1 3.72 15.99 -17.46
C MET A 1 3.07 16.25 -16.12
N SER A 2 2.26 15.33 -15.61
CA SER A 2 1.51 15.54 -14.37
C SER A 2 2.46 15.59 -13.16
N PHE A 3 2.12 16.43 -12.19
CA PHE A 3 2.86 16.68 -10.94
C PHE A 3 3.20 15.37 -10.17
N PHE A 4 2.39 14.33 -10.37
CA PHE A 4 2.48 13.01 -9.72
C PHE A 4 3.67 12.17 -10.17
N GLN A 5 4.08 12.24 -11.44
CA GLN A 5 5.28 11.53 -11.92
C GLN A 5 6.56 12.12 -11.31
N SER A 6 6.53 13.39 -10.89
CA SER A 6 7.60 13.99 -10.11
C SER A 6 7.57 13.50 -8.67
N ILE A 7 6.41 13.38 -8.03
CA ILE A 7 6.30 13.03 -6.61
C ILE A 7 6.58 11.54 -6.36
N VAL A 8 5.98 10.59 -7.09
CA VAL A 8 6.28 9.15 -6.90
C VAL A 8 7.72 8.83 -7.27
N CYS A 9 8.24 9.44 -8.35
CA CYS A 9 9.64 9.30 -8.71
C CYS A 9 10.57 10.01 -7.71
N MET A 10 10.19 11.16 -7.14
CA MET A 10 10.92 11.83 -6.06
C MET A 10 10.83 11.12 -4.72
N ILE A 11 9.72 10.43 -4.41
CA ILE A 11 9.52 9.66 -3.18
C ILE A 11 10.29 8.35 -3.30
N LEU A 12 10.19 7.64 -4.43
CA LEU A 12 11.07 6.50 -4.73
C LEU A 12 12.52 6.95 -4.72
N MET A 13 12.88 8.07 -5.35
CA MET A 13 14.25 8.59 -5.30
C MET A 13 14.68 9.03 -3.90
N ARG A 14 13.83 9.65 -3.07
CA ARG A 14 14.14 10.02 -1.67
C ARG A 14 14.28 8.80 -0.77
N TYR A 15 13.38 7.82 -0.91
CA TYR A 15 13.45 6.53 -0.22
C TYR A 15 14.73 5.77 -0.62
N MET A 16 15.04 5.71 -1.92
CA MET A 16 16.29 5.15 -2.45
C MET A 16 17.53 5.94 -1.97
N ARG A 17 17.42 7.27 -1.80
CA ARG A 17 18.51 8.15 -1.36
C ARG A 17 18.70 8.19 0.15
N SER A 18 17.72 7.74 0.95
CA SER A 18 17.86 7.51 2.39
C SER A 18 18.56 6.17 2.66
N ASN A 19 18.36 5.18 1.78
CA ASN A 19 19.00 3.86 1.83
C ASN A 19 20.37 3.81 1.10
N LYS A 20 21.28 4.75 1.39
CA LYS A 20 22.56 5.00 0.66
C LYS A 20 23.58 3.84 0.57
N SER A 21 23.31 2.67 1.15
CA SER A 21 24.26 1.55 1.14
C SER A 21 24.08 0.58 -0.04
N GLN A 22 23.02 0.72 -0.84
CA GLN A 22 22.77 -0.16 -1.98
C GLN A 22 23.15 0.57 -3.28
N LYS A 23 24.34 0.29 -3.84
CA LYS A 23 24.70 0.71 -5.20
C LYS A 23 23.87 -0.09 -6.21
N TRP A 24 22.78 0.49 -6.70
CA TRP A 24 22.02 -0.06 -7.82
C TRP A 24 22.73 0.31 -9.13
N GLY A 25 23.13 -0.70 -9.90
CA GLY A 25 23.81 -0.54 -11.19
C GLY A 25 22.88 -0.07 -12.31
N VAL A 26 22.23 1.08 -12.15
CA VAL A 26 21.45 1.74 -13.20
C VAL A 26 22.18 3.02 -13.57
N THR A 27 22.83 3.02 -14.73
CA THR A 27 23.50 4.21 -15.27
C THR A 27 22.47 5.21 -15.79
N GLN A 28 22.70 6.49 -15.51
CA GLN A 28 21.82 7.64 -15.74
C GLN A 28 21.50 7.96 -17.23
N ASN A 29 21.89 7.11 -18.18
CA ASN A 29 21.90 7.41 -19.62
C ASN A 29 20.78 6.76 -20.46
N GLU A 30 19.80 6.07 -19.86
CA GLU A 30 18.70 5.45 -20.63
C GLU A 30 17.43 6.32 -20.78
N PHE A 31 17.51 7.60 -20.44
CA PHE A 31 16.36 8.53 -20.50
C PHE A 31 16.47 9.60 -21.60
N THR A 32 17.12 9.33 -22.72
CA THR A 32 17.07 10.25 -23.88
C THR A 32 17.21 9.48 -25.19
N HIS A 33 16.12 8.93 -25.71
CA HIS A 33 15.86 8.85 -27.16
C HIS A 33 14.43 8.35 -27.43
N SER A 34 13.47 9.26 -27.23
CA SER A 34 12.11 9.11 -27.78
C SER A 34 12.12 9.71 -29.18
N ASN A 35 12.07 8.84 -30.20
CA ASN A 35 11.50 9.10 -31.54
C ASN A 35 11.71 7.92 -32.53
N HIS A 36 12.33 6.80 -32.11
CA HIS A 36 12.50 5.61 -32.97
C HIS A 36 11.70 4.37 -32.52
N LEU A 37 10.87 4.50 -31.47
CA LEU A 37 10.15 3.39 -30.82
C LEU A 37 8.80 3.02 -31.47
N GLN A 38 8.30 3.81 -32.42
CA GLN A 38 6.96 3.60 -32.98
C GLN A 38 6.85 2.38 -33.91
N VAL A 39 7.97 1.97 -34.53
CA VAL A 39 8.02 0.77 -35.38
C VAL A 39 8.28 -0.51 -34.56
N MET A 40 8.95 -0.41 -33.41
CA MET A 40 9.16 -1.55 -32.51
C MET A 40 7.94 -1.90 -31.65
N GLY A 41 7.03 -0.94 -31.41
CA GLY A 41 5.83 -1.15 -30.59
C GLY A 41 4.90 -2.25 -31.11
N GLN A 42 4.73 -2.39 -32.43
CA GLN A 42 3.88 -3.44 -32.99
C GLN A 42 4.53 -4.84 -32.88
N SER A 43 5.84 -4.95 -33.10
CA SER A 43 6.54 -6.24 -32.98
C SER A 43 6.70 -6.72 -31.53
N PHE A 44 6.92 -5.81 -30.56
CA PHE A 44 6.96 -6.18 -29.13
C PHE A 44 5.57 -6.54 -28.57
N THR A 45 4.51 -5.88 -29.03
CA THR A 45 3.13 -6.22 -28.65
C THR A 45 2.75 -7.64 -29.11
N ILE A 46 3.22 -8.07 -30.29
CA ILE A 46 3.01 -9.42 -30.83
C ILE A 46 3.83 -10.49 -30.08
N MET A 47 4.98 -10.14 -29.52
CA MET A 47 5.81 -11.07 -28.74
C MET A 47 5.29 -11.27 -27.31
N LEU A 48 4.67 -10.24 -26.72
CA LEU A 48 4.06 -10.32 -25.39
C LEU A 48 2.69 -11.02 -25.37
N SER A 49 1.93 -10.97 -26.48
CA SER A 49 0.63 -11.64 -26.61
C SER A 49 0.68 -13.18 -26.64
N LYS A 50 1.89 -13.77 -26.69
CA LYS A 50 2.11 -15.22 -26.70
C LYS A 50 2.70 -15.78 -25.41
N VAL A 51 3.02 -14.95 -24.41
CA VAL A 51 3.49 -15.44 -23.11
C VAL A 51 2.27 -15.70 -22.24
N PRO A 52 1.98 -16.95 -21.85
CA PRO A 52 0.85 -17.22 -20.97
C PRO A 52 0.97 -16.41 -19.68
N ASN A 53 -0.12 -15.80 -19.22
CA ASN A 53 -0.14 -14.99 -17.98
C ASN A 53 0.53 -15.73 -16.82
N GLY A 54 0.26 -17.03 -16.69
CA GLY A 54 0.88 -17.91 -15.70
C GLY A 54 2.42 -17.94 -15.77
N LEU A 55 3.05 -17.83 -16.94
CA LEU A 55 4.52 -17.82 -17.07
C LEU A 55 5.13 -16.52 -16.57
N ARG A 56 4.46 -15.38 -16.81
CA ARG A 56 4.87 -14.08 -16.29
C ARG A 56 4.66 -13.99 -14.78
N ILE A 57 3.48 -14.36 -14.28
CA ILE A 57 3.20 -14.37 -12.84
C ILE A 57 4.14 -15.34 -12.12
N ASN A 58 4.39 -16.54 -12.68
CA ASN A 58 5.39 -17.45 -12.11
C ASN A 58 6.78 -16.81 -12.03
N LYS A 59 7.21 -16.05 -13.05
CA LYS A 59 8.48 -15.32 -12.97
C LYS A 59 8.46 -14.25 -11.89
N GLU A 60 7.36 -13.52 -11.72
CA GLU A 60 7.22 -12.45 -10.73
C GLU A 60 7.07 -12.96 -9.29
N VAL A 61 6.40 -14.10 -9.09
CA VAL A 61 6.22 -14.76 -7.78
C VAL A 61 7.46 -15.57 -7.38
N LYS A 62 8.15 -16.21 -8.33
CA LYS A 62 9.40 -16.97 -8.07
C LYS A 62 10.63 -16.10 -7.88
N VAL A 63 10.53 -14.78 -8.02
CA VAL A 63 11.57 -13.90 -7.47
C VAL A 63 11.44 -13.97 -5.95
N GLY A 64 12.08 -14.98 -5.36
CA GLY A 64 12.03 -15.32 -3.95
C GLY A 64 12.51 -14.20 -3.03
N PRO A 65 12.65 -14.44 -1.71
CA PRO A 65 13.07 -13.41 -0.76
C PRO A 65 14.35 -12.73 -1.25
N PHE A 66 14.25 -11.44 -1.57
CA PHE A 66 15.34 -10.68 -2.16
C PHE A 66 16.52 -10.61 -1.19
N MET A 67 17.63 -11.24 -1.57
CA MET A 67 18.91 -11.09 -0.87
C MET A 67 19.58 -9.79 -1.32
N GLY A 68 19.56 -8.77 -0.46
CA GLY A 68 20.53 -7.69 -0.53
C GLY A 68 21.94 -8.24 -0.31
N LYS A 69 22.95 -7.68 -1.00
CA LYS A 69 24.35 -8.16 -1.00
C LYS A 69 25.12 -8.03 0.33
N ASP A 70 24.44 -7.68 1.42
CA ASP A 70 25.07 -7.41 2.70
C ASP A 70 24.38 -8.33 3.70
N GLY A 71 25.11 -9.22 4.37
CA GLY A 71 24.60 -10.27 5.27
C GLY A 71 23.84 -9.81 6.53
N LYS A 72 23.13 -8.68 6.46
CA LYS A 72 22.12 -8.23 7.43
C LYS A 72 20.73 -8.48 6.83
N THR A 73 19.83 -9.02 7.63
CA THR A 73 18.48 -9.49 7.26
C THR A 73 17.62 -8.40 6.60
N SER A 74 17.73 -8.20 5.28
CA SER A 74 16.83 -7.39 4.45
C SER A 74 15.51 -8.13 4.11
N LYS A 75 15.19 -9.23 4.79
CA LYS A 75 14.48 -10.36 4.17
C LYS A 75 12.95 -10.29 4.11
N ASN A 76 12.25 -9.38 4.79
CA ASN A 76 10.78 -9.51 4.96
C ASN A 76 9.96 -8.26 4.61
N GLN A 77 10.44 -7.36 3.74
CA GLN A 77 9.70 -6.13 3.42
C GLN A 77 8.44 -6.37 2.58
N ILE A 78 8.49 -7.28 1.62
CA ILE A 78 7.36 -7.62 0.75
C ILE A 78 7.31 -9.12 0.50
N LYS A 79 6.11 -9.69 0.35
CA LYS A 79 5.85 -11.10 0.04
C LYS A 79 4.67 -11.20 -0.93
N VAL A 80 4.67 -12.22 -1.78
CA VAL A 80 3.53 -12.63 -2.60
C VAL A 80 3.37 -14.13 -2.49
N ASP A 81 2.17 -14.57 -2.13
CA ASP A 81 1.78 -15.98 -2.09
C ASP A 81 0.69 -16.25 -3.14
N LEU A 82 0.69 -17.45 -3.69
CA LEU A 82 -0.39 -17.95 -4.55
C LEU A 82 -1.59 -18.32 -3.68
N VAL A 83 -2.78 -17.85 -4.06
CA VAL A 83 -4.04 -18.26 -3.41
C VAL A 83 -4.69 -19.40 -4.20
N ASP A 84 -4.57 -19.36 -5.53
CA ASP A 84 -5.08 -20.39 -6.43
C ASP A 84 -3.99 -20.97 -7.36
N GLU A 85 -4.30 -22.09 -8.00
CA GLU A 85 -3.43 -22.73 -8.99
C GLU A 85 -3.49 -22.05 -10.36
N ASN A 86 -4.50 -21.21 -10.59
CA ASN A 86 -4.77 -20.55 -11.87
C ASN A 86 -4.07 -19.19 -12.02
N PHE A 87 -3.33 -18.74 -11.00
CA PHE A 87 -2.65 -17.45 -10.94
C PHE A 87 -3.60 -16.24 -11.07
N THR A 88 -4.88 -16.41 -10.76
CA THR A 88 -5.90 -15.35 -10.85
C THR A 88 -6.03 -14.56 -9.56
N GLU A 89 -5.76 -15.18 -8.43
CA GLU A 89 -5.74 -14.56 -7.11
C GLU A 89 -4.41 -14.81 -6.39
N LEU A 90 -3.82 -13.74 -5.89
CA LEU A 90 -2.58 -13.72 -5.13
C LEU A 90 -2.79 -12.98 -3.81
N ARG A 91 -2.01 -13.34 -2.80
CA ARG A 91 -1.96 -12.65 -1.51
C ARG A 91 -0.64 -11.94 -1.38
N GLY A 92 -0.67 -10.62 -1.44
CA GLY A 92 0.49 -9.79 -1.15
C GLY A 92 0.61 -9.51 0.34
N GLU A 93 1.81 -9.18 0.79
CA GLU A 93 2.04 -8.68 2.14
C GLU A 93 3.19 -7.69 2.14
N ILE A 94 3.01 -6.55 2.79
CA ILE A 94 4.03 -5.51 2.92
C ILE A 94 4.27 -5.18 4.40
N ALA A 95 5.54 -4.95 4.76
CA ALA A 95 5.90 -4.41 6.06
C ALA A 95 5.69 -2.89 6.08
N GLY A 96 5.16 -2.36 7.18
CA GLY A 96 5.08 -0.94 7.40
C GLY A 96 6.47 -0.29 7.35
N PRO A 97 6.66 0.83 6.65
CA PRO A 97 7.96 1.50 6.56
C PRO A 97 8.45 1.98 7.95
N PRO A 98 9.76 2.01 8.20
CA PRO A 98 10.31 2.60 9.42
C PRO A 98 10.01 4.10 9.50
N ASP A 99 9.99 4.64 10.72
CA ASP A 99 9.72 6.06 11.00
C ASP A 99 8.31 6.53 10.57
N THR A 100 7.38 5.59 10.40
CA THR A 100 5.97 5.84 10.08
C THR A 100 5.08 5.29 11.19
N PRO A 101 3.81 5.74 11.32
CA PRO A 101 2.88 5.12 12.25
C PRO A 101 2.59 3.64 11.97
N TYR A 102 3.00 3.13 10.81
CA TYR A 102 2.79 1.75 10.36
C TYR A 102 3.95 0.82 10.72
N GLU A 103 5.06 1.36 11.23
CA GLU A 103 6.28 0.61 11.55
C GLU A 103 6.00 -0.59 12.48
N GLY A 104 6.60 -1.73 12.14
CA GLY A 104 6.41 -3.00 12.86
C GLY A 104 5.10 -3.74 12.48
N GLY A 105 4.19 -3.09 11.75
CA GLY A 105 2.98 -3.72 11.23
C GLY A 105 3.22 -4.51 9.93
N ARG A 106 2.40 -5.53 9.68
CA ARG A 106 2.35 -6.29 8.42
C ARG A 106 0.96 -6.21 7.80
N TYR A 107 0.90 -5.81 6.53
CA TYR A 107 -0.34 -5.50 5.84
C TYR A 107 -0.57 -6.49 4.69
N GLN A 108 -1.62 -7.29 4.81
CA GLN A 108 -2.03 -8.22 3.77
C GLN A 108 -2.83 -7.52 2.69
N LEU A 109 -2.60 -7.94 1.45
CA LEU A 109 -3.19 -7.39 0.23
C LEU A 109 -3.85 -8.52 -0.56
N GLU A 110 -5.05 -8.26 -1.04
CA GLU A 110 -5.71 -9.06 -2.07
C GLU A 110 -5.24 -8.54 -3.43
N ILE A 111 -4.77 -9.43 -4.30
CA ILE A 111 -4.30 -9.08 -5.65
C ILE A 111 -5.03 -9.99 -6.63
N LYS A 112 -5.87 -9.40 -7.49
CA LYS A 112 -6.59 -10.13 -8.55
C LYS A 112 -6.00 -9.77 -9.91
N ILE A 113 -5.57 -10.79 -10.64
CA ILE A 113 -4.98 -10.65 -11.97
C ILE A 113 -6.10 -10.69 -13.01
N PRO A 114 -6.32 -9.63 -13.81
CA PRO A 114 -7.28 -9.68 -14.89
C PRO A 114 -6.79 -10.58 -16.04
N GLU A 115 -7.71 -11.10 -16.85
CA GLU A 115 -7.38 -11.88 -18.05
C GLU A 115 -6.51 -11.09 -19.03
N THR A 116 -6.67 -9.76 -19.05
CA THR A 116 -5.92 -8.82 -19.90
C THR A 116 -4.58 -8.39 -19.32
N TYR A 117 -4.14 -8.95 -18.18
CA TYR A 117 -2.78 -8.73 -17.68
C TYR A 117 -1.77 -9.25 -18.72
N PRO A 118 -0.65 -8.55 -18.99
CA PRO A 118 -0.12 -7.35 -18.32
C PRO A 118 -0.55 -6.02 -18.94
N PHE A 119 -1.50 -6.00 -19.87
CA PHE A 119 -1.94 -4.76 -20.52
C PHE A 119 -2.87 -3.93 -19.62
N ASN A 120 -3.57 -4.57 -18.68
CA ASN A 120 -4.29 -3.91 -17.59
C ASN A 120 -3.64 -4.22 -16.23
N PRO A 121 -3.74 -3.29 -15.26
CA PRO A 121 -3.16 -3.46 -13.93
C PRO A 121 -3.89 -4.55 -13.13
N PRO A 122 -3.21 -5.18 -12.16
CA PRO A 122 -3.89 -6.01 -11.17
C PRO A 122 -4.83 -5.16 -10.30
N LYS A 123 -5.95 -5.75 -9.87
CA LYS A 123 -6.81 -5.12 -8.86
C LYS A 123 -6.24 -5.42 -7.48
N VAL A 124 -5.86 -4.39 -6.73
CA VAL A 124 -5.24 -4.55 -5.41
C VAL A 124 -6.08 -3.87 -4.34
N ARG A 125 -6.24 -4.54 -3.19
CA ARG A 125 -7.00 -4.03 -2.03
C ARG A 125 -6.34 -4.47 -0.73
N PHE A 126 -6.36 -3.63 0.29
CA PHE A 126 -5.93 -4.03 1.64
C PHE A 126 -6.95 -4.98 2.28
N ILE A 127 -6.46 -6.15 2.70
CA ILE A 127 -7.21 -7.07 3.57
C ILE A 127 -7.07 -6.62 5.01
N THR A 128 -5.84 -6.29 5.42
CA THR A 128 -5.56 -5.70 6.74
C THR A 128 -6.12 -4.29 6.79
N LYS A 129 -7.02 -4.01 7.75
CA LYS A 129 -7.55 -2.67 8.00
C LYS A 129 -6.41 -1.69 8.30
N ILE A 130 -6.50 -0.49 7.73
CA ILE A 130 -5.48 0.55 7.85
C ILE A 130 -6.13 1.93 7.87
N TRP A 131 -5.53 2.85 8.64
CA TRP A 131 -5.95 4.25 8.72
C TRP A 131 -4.98 5.10 7.89
N HIS A 132 -5.31 5.37 6.63
CA HIS A 132 -4.45 6.11 5.70
C HIS A 132 -5.27 6.96 4.71
N PRO A 133 -4.90 8.21 4.38
CA PRO A 133 -5.69 9.09 3.52
C PRO A 133 -6.06 8.50 2.14
N ASN A 134 -5.11 7.78 1.52
CA ASN A 134 -5.28 7.17 0.20
C ASN A 134 -5.77 5.70 0.23
N ILE A 135 -6.19 5.18 1.39
CA ILE A 135 -6.74 3.82 1.53
C ILE A 135 -8.04 3.87 2.33
N SER A 136 -9.11 3.29 1.81
CA SER A 136 -10.40 3.25 2.50
C SER A 136 -10.30 2.49 3.83
N SER A 137 -10.67 3.14 4.94
CA SER A 137 -10.69 2.54 6.28
C SER A 137 -11.72 1.40 6.43
N VAL A 138 -12.73 1.39 5.57
CA VAL A 138 -13.83 0.40 5.54
C VAL A 138 -13.51 -0.78 4.63
N THR A 139 -13.14 -0.48 3.37
CA THR A 139 -13.04 -1.51 2.31
C THR A 139 -11.60 -1.93 2.00
N GLY A 140 -10.61 -1.10 2.34
CA GLY A 140 -9.22 -1.28 1.91
C GLY A 140 -8.95 -0.92 0.44
N ALA A 141 -9.92 -0.31 -0.26
CA ALA A 141 -9.71 0.21 -1.61
C ALA A 141 -8.58 1.25 -1.63
N ILE A 142 -7.82 1.31 -2.72
CA ILE A 142 -6.59 2.12 -2.84
C ILE A 142 -6.76 3.15 -3.95
N CYS A 143 -6.45 4.41 -3.67
CA CYS A 143 -6.25 5.42 -4.71
C CYS A 143 -4.76 5.49 -5.06
N LEU A 144 -4.36 4.87 -6.17
CA LEU A 144 -2.99 4.94 -6.70
C LEU A 144 -3.04 4.95 -8.24
N ASP A 145 -2.34 5.90 -8.84
CA ASP A 145 -2.32 6.16 -10.29
C ASP A 145 -1.80 4.99 -11.12
N ILE A 146 -0.77 4.28 -10.63
CA ILE A 146 -0.22 3.08 -11.30
C ILE A 146 -1.20 1.91 -11.35
N LEU A 147 -2.26 1.92 -10.54
CA LEU A 147 -3.35 0.93 -10.58
C LEU A 147 -4.52 1.39 -11.47
N LYS A 148 -4.38 2.53 -12.14
CA LYS A 148 -5.39 3.16 -13.00
C LYS A 148 -4.79 3.47 -14.38
N ASP A 149 -4.60 4.74 -14.69
CA ASP A 149 -4.21 5.27 -16.00
C ASP A 149 -2.69 5.31 -16.23
N GLN A 150 -1.88 5.23 -15.17
CA GLN A 150 -0.42 5.24 -15.26
C GLN A 150 0.20 3.83 -15.28
N TRP A 151 -0.62 2.79 -15.46
CA TRP A 151 -0.13 1.42 -15.58
C TRP A 151 0.69 1.24 -16.86
N ALA A 152 1.89 0.68 -16.72
CA ALA A 152 2.70 0.26 -17.86
C ALA A 152 2.87 -1.27 -17.83
N ALA A 153 2.76 -1.93 -18.98
CA ALA A 153 2.93 -3.38 -19.10
C ALA A 153 4.34 -3.87 -18.70
N ALA A 154 5.31 -2.98 -18.48
CA ALA A 154 6.63 -3.29 -17.93
C ALA A 154 6.66 -3.36 -16.39
N MET A 155 5.62 -2.87 -15.70
CA MET A 155 5.49 -2.95 -14.25
C MET A 155 5.24 -4.39 -13.79
N THR A 156 5.70 -4.70 -12.58
CA THR A 156 5.60 -6.02 -11.95
C THR A 156 4.84 -5.92 -10.64
N LEU A 157 4.40 -7.06 -10.10
CA LEU A 157 3.84 -7.15 -8.75
C LEU A 157 4.79 -6.57 -7.71
N ARG A 158 6.10 -6.81 -7.86
CA ARG A 158 7.12 -6.24 -6.98
C ARG A 158 7.09 -4.71 -6.98
N THR A 159 7.06 -4.08 -8.16
CA THR A 159 7.02 -2.61 -8.25
C THR A 159 5.72 -2.06 -7.67
N VAL A 160 4.60 -2.76 -7.83
CA VAL A 160 3.32 -2.38 -7.20
C VAL A 160 3.44 -2.41 -5.67
N LEU A 161 3.97 -3.50 -5.08
CA LEU A 161 4.13 -3.62 -3.63
C LEU A 161 5.07 -2.57 -3.04
N LEU A 162 6.17 -2.25 -3.74
CA LEU A 162 7.08 -1.19 -3.31
C LEU A 162 6.44 0.19 -3.40
N SER A 163 5.65 0.46 -4.45
CA SER A 163 4.90 1.71 -4.56
C SER A 163 3.86 1.85 -3.44
N LEU A 164 3.19 0.76 -3.05
CA LEU A 164 2.28 0.78 -1.89
C LEU A 164 3.02 1.04 -0.58
N GLN A 165 4.19 0.45 -0.39
CA GLN A 165 5.03 0.75 0.78
C GLN A 165 5.49 2.21 0.79
N ALA A 166 5.86 2.76 -0.37
CA ALA A 166 6.20 4.18 -0.51
C ALA A 166 5.00 5.10 -0.21
N LEU A 167 3.79 4.72 -0.64
CA LEU A 167 2.56 5.42 -0.32
C LEU A 167 2.33 5.51 1.19
N LEU A 168 2.58 4.42 1.94
CA LEU A 168 2.48 4.43 3.41
C LEU A 168 3.47 5.42 4.07
N ALA A 169 4.61 5.68 3.45
CA ALA A 169 5.59 6.65 3.97
C ALA A 169 5.26 8.10 3.58
N ALA A 170 4.48 8.30 2.52
CA ALA A 170 4.19 9.61 1.95
C ALA A 170 2.76 9.62 1.40
N ALA A 171 1.81 9.90 2.30
CA ALA A 171 0.41 10.06 1.93
C ALA A 171 0.19 11.33 1.10
N GLU A 172 -0.83 11.29 0.23
CA GLU A 172 -1.28 12.42 -0.60
C GLU A 172 -2.70 12.83 -0.18
N PRO A 173 -2.86 13.69 0.85
CA PRO A 173 -4.17 14.00 1.42
C PRO A 173 -5.04 14.93 0.55
N ASP A 174 -4.51 15.46 -0.55
CA ASP A 174 -5.25 16.31 -1.49
C ASP A 174 -5.95 15.54 -2.62
N ASP A 175 -5.58 14.26 -2.81
CA ASP A 175 -6.33 13.28 -3.61
C ASP A 175 -6.69 12.03 -2.77
N PRO A 176 -7.60 12.17 -1.77
CA PRO A 176 -7.84 11.13 -0.79
C PRO A 176 -8.79 10.04 -1.30
N GLN A 177 -8.59 8.82 -0.80
CA GLN A 177 -9.56 7.73 -0.90
C GLN A 177 -10.56 7.74 0.25
N ASP A 178 -10.15 8.26 1.41
CA ASP A 178 -10.96 8.37 2.62
C ASP A 178 -10.91 9.81 3.14
N ALA A 179 -12.02 10.54 2.95
CA ALA A 179 -12.11 11.96 3.27
C ALA A 179 -12.02 12.23 4.78
N VAL A 180 -12.51 11.33 5.63
CA VAL A 180 -12.46 11.49 7.09
C VAL A 180 -11.01 11.38 7.57
N VAL A 181 -10.31 10.35 7.08
CA VAL A 181 -8.89 10.13 7.41
C VAL A 181 -8.04 11.29 6.90
N ALA A 182 -8.26 11.73 5.66
CA ALA A 182 -7.54 12.85 5.07
C ALA A 182 -7.79 14.18 5.80
N ASN A 183 -9.03 14.42 6.24
CA ASN A 183 -9.35 15.60 7.04
C ASN A 183 -8.60 15.57 8.39
N GLN A 184 -8.60 14.43 9.09
CA GLN A 184 -7.84 14.27 10.33
C GLN A 184 -6.33 14.44 10.10
N TYR A 185 -5.79 13.90 9.01
CA TYR A 185 -4.39 14.06 8.61
C TYR A 185 -4.00 15.54 8.47
N LYS A 186 -4.86 16.34 7.83
CA LYS A 186 -4.60 17.77 7.57
C LYS A 186 -4.84 18.65 8.79
N GLN A 187 -5.91 18.40 9.54
CA GLN A 187 -6.32 19.26 10.66
C GLN A 187 -5.60 18.92 11.97
N ASN A 188 -5.30 17.64 12.21
CA ASN A 188 -4.65 17.19 13.44
C ASN A 188 -3.66 16.04 13.16
N PRO A 189 -2.43 16.36 12.69
CA PRO A 189 -1.42 15.37 12.33
C PRO A 189 -1.03 14.43 13.48
N GLU A 190 -1.00 14.92 14.72
CA GLU A 190 -0.64 14.09 15.89
C GLU A 190 -1.75 13.09 16.20
N MET A 191 -3.02 13.52 16.20
CA MET A 191 -4.15 12.60 16.34
C MET A 191 -4.16 11.56 15.24
N PHE A 192 -3.92 11.95 13.98
CA PHE A 192 -3.78 11.01 12.87
C PHE A 192 -2.67 9.99 13.16
N LYS A 193 -1.48 10.44 13.57
CA LYS A 193 -0.34 9.56 13.86
C LYS A 193 -0.68 8.54 14.96
N GLN A 194 -1.31 8.97 16.05
CA GLN A 194 -1.71 8.07 17.13
C GLN A 194 -2.82 7.10 16.71
N THR A 195 -3.79 7.58 15.91
CA THR A 195 -4.86 6.74 15.35
C THR A 195 -4.29 5.69 14.41
N ALA A 196 -3.41 6.08 13.49
CA ALA A 196 -2.75 5.15 12.57
C ALA A 196 -1.86 4.13 13.30
N ARG A 197 -1.13 4.52 14.35
CA ARG A 197 -0.36 3.59 15.20
C ARG A 197 -1.25 2.59 15.93
N LEU A 198 -2.39 3.05 16.45
CA LEU A 198 -3.37 2.15 17.07
C LEU A 198 -3.92 1.15 16.05
N TRP A 199 -4.31 1.61 14.86
CA TRP A 199 -4.78 0.70 13.81
C TRP A 199 -3.69 -0.30 13.39
N ALA A 200 -2.43 0.15 13.29
CA ALA A 200 -1.30 -0.74 13.05
C ALA A 200 -1.12 -1.77 14.17
N HIS A 201 -1.27 -1.37 15.44
CA HIS A 201 -1.20 -2.27 16.58
C HIS A 201 -2.32 -3.32 16.55
N VAL A 202 -3.57 -2.88 16.40
CA VAL A 202 -4.75 -3.76 16.48
C VAL A 202 -4.86 -4.68 15.27
N TYR A 203 -4.62 -4.18 14.06
CA TYR A 203 -4.90 -4.92 12.82
C TYR A 203 -3.67 -5.49 12.13
N ALA A 204 -2.49 -4.89 12.33
CA ALA A 204 -1.26 -5.26 11.62
C ALA A 204 -0.18 -5.84 12.53
N GLY A 205 -0.42 -5.97 13.84
CA GLY A 205 0.52 -6.55 14.80
C GLY A 205 1.70 -5.65 15.15
N ALA A 206 1.59 -4.33 14.94
CA ALA A 206 2.62 -3.39 15.34
C ALA A 206 2.76 -3.30 16.88
N PRO A 207 3.90 -2.82 17.41
CA PRO A 207 4.09 -2.60 18.85
C PRO A 207 3.07 -1.64 19.47
N VAL A 208 3.01 -1.65 20.80
CA VAL A 208 1.97 -1.01 21.64
C VAL A 208 1.66 0.44 21.24
N SER A 209 0.37 0.74 21.16
CA SER A 209 -0.23 2.04 20.86
C SER A 209 -0.52 2.90 22.11
N SER A 210 -1.12 4.08 21.92
CA SER A 210 -1.52 4.98 23.02
C SER A 210 -2.44 4.29 24.06
N PRO A 211 -2.04 4.23 25.35
CA PRO A 211 -2.88 3.67 26.42
C PRO A 211 -4.21 4.41 26.61
N GLU A 212 -4.26 5.70 26.31
CA GLU A 212 -5.48 6.51 26.42
C GLU A 212 -6.56 6.01 25.45
N TYR A 213 -6.17 5.75 24.20
CA TYR A 213 -7.09 5.28 23.16
C TYR A 213 -7.57 3.87 23.45
N THR A 214 -6.68 3.00 23.94
CA THR A 214 -7.04 1.65 24.39
C THR A 214 -8.10 1.71 25.49
N LYS A 215 -7.94 2.59 26.49
CA LYS A 215 -8.94 2.76 27.55
C LYS A 215 -10.31 3.22 27.02
N LYS A 216 -10.33 4.17 26.08
CA LYS A 216 -11.60 4.62 25.45
C LYS A 216 -12.30 3.48 24.70
N ILE A 217 -11.54 2.65 24.00
CA ILE A 217 -12.07 1.47 23.30
C ILE A 217 -12.63 0.46 24.30
N GLU A 218 -11.89 0.13 25.35
CA GLU A 218 -12.31 -0.83 26.37
C GLU A 218 -13.59 -0.39 27.08
N ASN A 219 -13.73 0.91 27.38
CA ASN A 219 -14.95 1.46 27.98
C ASN A 219 -16.18 1.24 27.10
N LEU A 220 -16.09 1.53 25.80
CA LEU A 220 -17.22 1.33 24.88
C LEU A 220 -17.46 -0.16 24.58
N CYS A 221 -16.42 -0.98 24.52
CA CYS A 221 -16.57 -2.43 24.39
C CYS A 221 -17.26 -3.03 25.63
N ALA A 222 -16.99 -2.50 26.83
CA ALA A 222 -17.65 -2.92 28.07
C ALA A 222 -19.15 -2.60 28.09
N MET A 223 -19.61 -1.64 27.27
CA MET A 223 -21.02 -1.36 27.04
C MET A 223 -21.69 -2.32 26.05
N GLY A 224 -20.94 -3.27 25.47
CA GLY A 224 -21.45 -4.31 24.58
C GLY A 224 -21.31 -4.02 23.09
N PHE A 225 -20.69 -2.91 22.69
CA PHE A 225 -20.45 -2.60 21.29
C PHE A 225 -19.34 -3.47 20.68
N ASP A 226 -19.46 -3.80 19.39
CA ASP A 226 -18.41 -4.50 18.65
C ASP A 226 -17.11 -3.69 18.62
N ARG A 227 -15.98 -4.36 18.86
CA ARG A 227 -14.67 -3.71 18.98
C ARG A 227 -14.25 -2.99 17.70
N ASN A 228 -14.53 -3.54 16.53
CA ASN A 228 -14.17 -2.89 15.27
C ASN A 228 -15.05 -1.67 15.01
N ALA A 229 -16.35 -1.79 15.28
CA ALA A 229 -17.28 -0.66 15.20
C ALA A 229 -16.85 0.48 16.14
N VAL A 230 -16.47 0.17 17.38
CA VAL A 230 -15.96 1.13 18.36
C VAL A 230 -14.71 1.85 17.85
N ILE A 231 -13.72 1.10 17.35
CA ILE A 231 -12.48 1.69 16.84
C ILE A 231 -12.77 2.63 15.67
N VAL A 232 -13.63 2.22 14.73
CA VAL A 232 -14.01 3.06 13.58
C VAL A 232 -14.75 4.31 14.04
N ALA A 233 -15.71 4.18 14.95
CA ALA A 233 -16.50 5.31 15.46
C ALA A 233 -15.62 6.33 16.18
N LEU A 234 -14.80 5.89 17.13
CA LEU A 234 -13.86 6.75 17.86
C LEU A 234 -12.85 7.41 16.91
N SER A 235 -12.27 6.66 15.98
CA SER A 235 -11.28 7.20 15.02
C SER A 235 -11.90 8.27 14.12
N SER A 236 -13.15 8.06 13.69
CA SER A 236 -13.87 8.97 12.78
C SER A 236 -14.44 10.20 13.50
N LYS A 237 -14.64 10.11 14.82
CA LYS A 237 -15.18 11.18 15.67
C LYS A 237 -14.11 11.80 16.56
N SER A 238 -12.87 11.86 16.07
CA SER A 238 -11.76 12.56 16.75
C SER A 238 -11.52 12.12 18.20
N TRP A 239 -11.78 10.84 18.51
CA TRP A 239 -11.66 10.27 19.85
C TRP A 239 -12.56 10.90 20.91
N ASP A 240 -13.64 11.54 20.48
CA ASP A 240 -14.73 12.02 21.33
C ASP A 240 -15.71 10.88 21.64
N VAL A 241 -15.92 10.60 22.92
CA VAL A 241 -16.68 9.43 23.36
C VAL A 241 -18.17 9.63 23.15
N GLU A 242 -18.68 10.85 23.34
CA GLU A 242 -20.11 11.16 23.22
C GLU A 242 -20.58 10.97 21.78
N THR A 243 -19.96 11.66 20.84
CA THR A 243 -20.32 11.59 19.41
C THR A 243 -20.00 10.23 18.78
N ALA A 244 -18.99 9.51 19.28
CA ALA A 244 -18.74 8.12 18.87
C ALA A 244 -19.84 7.18 19.38
N THR A 245 -20.32 7.37 20.61
CA THR A 245 -21.42 6.58 21.18
C THR A 245 -22.72 6.84 20.43
N GLU A 246 -23.03 8.11 20.12
CA GLU A 246 -24.18 8.46 19.28
C GLU A 246 -24.13 7.75 17.92
N LEU A 247 -22.96 7.75 17.27
CA LEU A 247 -22.77 7.03 16.00
C LEU A 247 -23.00 5.53 16.16
N LEU A 248 -22.51 4.91 17.24
CA LEU A 248 -22.69 3.48 17.51
C LEU A 248 -24.14 3.11 17.80
N LEU A 249 -24.91 3.99 18.45
CA LEU A 249 -26.33 3.78 18.73
C LEU A 249 -27.22 4.00 17.50
N SER A 250 -26.72 4.70 16.49
CA SER A 250 -27.46 4.97 15.24
C SER A 250 -27.35 3.86 14.18
N ASN A 251 -26.46 2.88 14.40
CA ASN A 251 -26.27 1.71 13.54
C ASN A 251 -27.04 0.49 14.06
#